data_AF-A0A9D8L5W3-F1
#
_entry.id   AF-A0A9D8L5W3-F1
#
_cell.length_a   1.000
_cell.length_b   1.000
_cell.length_c   1.000
_cell.angle_alpha   90.00
_cell.angle_beta   90.00
_cell.angle_gamma   90.00
#
_symmetry.space_group_name_H-M   'P 1'
#
loop_
_entity.id
_entity.type
_entity.pdbx_description
1 polymer ?
#
loop_
_entity_poly.entity_id
_entity_poly.type
_entity_poly.pdbx_seq_one_letter_code
_entity_poly.pdbx_strand_id
1 'polypeptide(L)'
;MPSAAIEAFSYDEALSELTIRFVGGATYVYWMVPRAVAAALASAPSRGAFVNAHIKDRFPFRKIAEGEKAPGPAKRRRHGPSPPSLKDRLGASLAEDD
;
A
#
# COMPACT_ATOMS: atom_id res chain seq x y z
N MET A 1 -15.65 -10.86 -7.56
CA MET A 1 -15.03 -9.63 -8.09
C MET A 1 -13.65 -9.45 -7.45
N PRO A 2 -12.55 -9.31 -8.20
CA PRO A 2 -11.26 -8.96 -7.62
C PRO A 2 -11.25 -7.44 -7.38
N SER A 3 -11.82 -6.99 -6.27
CA SER A 3 -11.77 -5.58 -5.86
C SER A 3 -10.35 -5.24 -5.42
N ALA A 4 -9.49 -4.96 -6.40
CA ALA A 4 -8.12 -4.53 -6.15
C ALA A 4 -8.16 -3.12 -5.56
N ALA A 5 -8.04 -3.01 -4.25
CA ALA A 5 -7.94 -1.73 -3.55
C ALA A 5 -6.65 -0.93 -3.86
N ILE A 6 -5.83 -1.45 -4.76
CA ILE A 6 -4.60 -0.83 -5.25
C ILE A 6 -4.88 -0.31 -6.64
N GLU A 7 -4.75 1.00 -6.80
CA GLU A 7 -4.88 1.69 -8.08
C GLU A 7 -3.61 1.55 -8.92
N ALA A 8 -2.45 1.68 -8.28
CA ALA A 8 -1.15 1.51 -8.92
C ALA A 8 -0.10 1.07 -7.89
N PHE A 9 0.97 0.43 -8.35
CA PHE A 9 2.15 0.17 -7.55
C PHE A 9 3.41 0.24 -8.42
N SER A 10 4.55 0.51 -7.79
CA SER A 10 5.87 0.52 -8.42
C SER A 10 6.88 -0.07 -7.45
N TYR A 11 7.87 -0.79 -7.97
CA TYR A 11 8.93 -1.40 -7.18
C TYR A 11 10.29 -0.95 -7.68
N ASP A 12 11.14 -0.47 -6.76
CA ASP A 12 12.53 -0.11 -7.00
C ASP A 12 13.44 -1.20 -6.44
N GLU A 13 14.12 -1.92 -7.33
CA GLU A 13 15.02 -3.02 -6.97
C GLU A 13 16.31 -2.54 -6.31
N ALA A 14 16.79 -1.34 -6.65
CA ALA A 14 18.03 -0.79 -6.11
C ALA A 14 17.86 -0.36 -4.63
N LEU A 15 16.68 0.18 -4.30
CA LEU A 15 16.34 0.62 -2.95
C LEU A 15 15.53 -0.41 -2.16
N SER A 16 15.07 -1.50 -2.81
CA SER A 16 14.11 -2.44 -2.24
C SER A 16 12.86 -1.73 -1.69
N GLU A 17 12.37 -0.75 -2.45
CA GLU A 17 11.24 0.09 -2.10
C GLU A 17 10.00 -0.29 -2.92
N LEU A 18 8.88 -0.52 -2.24
CA LEU A 18 7.59 -0.79 -2.85
C LEU A 18 6.64 0.37 -2.61
N THR A 19 6.34 1.12 -3.67
CA THR A 19 5.36 2.21 -3.65
C THR A 19 3.99 1.68 -4.06
N ILE A 20 2.97 1.95 -3.26
CA ILE A 20 1.59 1.50 -3.45
C ILE A 20 0.65 2.69 -3.37
N ARG A 21 -0.10 2.93 -4.43
CA ARG A 21 -1.19 3.90 -4.49
C ARG A 21 -2.53 3.16 -4.35
N PHE A 22 -3.27 3.48 -3.29
CA PHE A 22 -4.60 2.92 -3.06
C PHE A 22 -5.67 3.72 -3.78
N VAL A 23 -6.77 3.07 -4.15
CA VAL A 23 -7.97 3.77 -4.61
C VAL A 23 -8.42 4.77 -3.53
N GLY A 24 -8.52 6.04 -3.91
CA GLY A 24 -8.73 7.17 -3.00
C GLY A 24 -7.46 7.95 -2.61
N GLY A 25 -6.43 7.95 -3.46
CA GLY A 25 -5.32 8.93 -3.47
C GLY A 25 -4.22 8.72 -2.42
N ALA A 26 -4.39 7.79 -1.47
CA ALA A 26 -3.37 7.54 -0.47
C ALA A 26 -2.22 6.71 -1.04
N THR A 27 -1.00 7.27 -1.01
CA THR A 27 0.22 6.59 -1.44
C THR A 27 1.08 6.19 -0.26
N TYR A 28 1.57 4.96 -0.25
CA TYR A 28 2.46 4.41 0.77
C TYR A 28 3.74 3.88 0.13
N VAL A 29 4.88 4.09 0.78
CA VAL A 29 6.17 3.52 0.38
C VAL A 29 6.59 2.56 1.48
N TYR A 30 6.76 1.29 1.13
CA TYR A 30 7.30 0.24 1.99
C TYR A 30 8.77 0.04 1.69
N TRP A 31 9.60 -0.10 2.73
CA TRP A 31 11.03 -0.30 2.61
C TRP A 31 11.44 -1.72 2.94
N MET A 32 12.64 -2.11 2.48
CA MET A 32 13.22 -3.44 2.72
C MET A 32 12.34 -4.57 2.17
N VAL A 33 11.53 -4.29 1.14
CA VAL A 33 10.65 -5.28 0.53
C VAL A 33 11.47 -6.07 -0.48
N PRO A 34 11.62 -7.40 -0.32
CA PRO A 34 12.34 -8.22 -1.28
C PRO A 34 11.60 -8.26 -2.62
N ARG A 35 12.37 -8.38 -3.71
CA ARG A 35 11.84 -8.51 -5.07
C ARG A 35 10.83 -9.65 -5.20
N ALA A 36 11.04 -10.76 -4.49
CA ALA A 36 10.12 -11.89 -4.46
C ALA A 36 8.72 -11.50 -3.93
N VAL A 37 8.66 -10.62 -2.93
CA VAL A 37 7.39 -10.13 -2.36
C VAL A 37 6.70 -9.19 -3.34
N ALA A 38 7.44 -8.32 -4.02
CA ALA A 38 6.89 -7.44 -5.06
C ALA A 38 6.36 -8.25 -6.26
N ALA A 39 7.08 -9.28 -6.69
CA ALA A 39 6.63 -10.20 -7.74
C ALA A 39 5.37 -10.96 -7.32
N ALA A 40 5.32 -11.46 -6.09
CA ALA A 40 4.15 -12.13 -5.54
C ALA A 40 2.93 -11.19 -5.47
N LEU A 41 3.13 -9.92 -5.12
CA LEU A 41 2.07 -8.91 -5.15
C LEU A 41 1.52 -8.71 -6.58
N ALA A 42 2.38 -8.70 -7.59
CA ALA A 42 1.97 -8.53 -8.99
C ALA A 42 1.09 -9.69 -9.48
N SER A 43 1.42 -10.92 -9.07
CA SER A 43 0.70 -12.16 -9.40
C SER A 43 -0.48 -12.49 -8.47
N ALA A 44 -0.66 -11.74 -7.38
CA ALA A 44 -1.71 -12.05 -6.41
C ALA A 44 -3.12 -11.79 -6.97
N PRO A 45 -4.09 -12.69 -6.70
CA PRO A 45 -5.47 -12.54 -7.17
C PRO A 45 -6.19 -11.35 -6.52
N SER A 46 -5.80 -10.98 -5.30
CA SER A 46 -6.22 -9.77 -4.62
C SER A 46 -5.02 -9.04 -4.05
N ARG A 47 -4.52 -8.07 -4.80
CA ARG A 47 -3.33 -7.29 -4.41
C ARG A 47 -3.52 -6.60 -3.06
N GLY A 48 -4.72 -6.05 -2.80
CA GLY A 48 -5.04 -5.42 -1.52
C GLY A 48 -4.99 -6.40 -0.34
N ALA A 49 -5.51 -7.61 -0.51
CA ALA A 49 -5.44 -8.65 0.52
C ALA A 49 -4.00 -9.10 0.78
N PHE A 50 -3.20 -9.24 -0.29
CA PHE A 50 -1.78 -9.60 -0.18
C PHE A 50 -0.99 -8.55 0.62
N VAL A 51 -1.18 -7.26 0.33
CA VAL A 51 -0.52 -6.19 1.09
C VAL A 51 -0.90 -6.28 2.57
N ASN A 52 -2.18 -6.47 2.89
CA ASN A 52 -2.63 -6.52 4.27
C ASN A 52 -2.08 -7.75 5.03
N ALA A 53 -1.95 -8.89 4.37
CA ALA A 53 -1.50 -10.14 5.00
C ALA A 53 0.03 -10.28 5.05
N HIS A 54 0.73 -9.84 4.01
CA HIS A 54 2.16 -10.12 3.82
C HIS A 54 3.07 -8.90 3.89
N ILE A 55 2.52 -7.69 3.79
CA ILE A 55 3.34 -6.46 3.69
C ILE A 55 3.12 -5.50 4.86
N LYS A 56 1.85 -5.16 5.17
CA LYS A 56 1.45 -4.10 6.11
C LYS A 56 2.13 -4.19 7.47
N ASP A 57 2.10 -5.37 8.09
CA ASP A 57 2.67 -5.61 9.44
C ASP A 57 4.10 -6.16 9.39
N ARG A 58 4.64 -6.43 8.19
CA ARG A 58 5.97 -7.05 8.02
C ARG A 58 7.07 -6.07 7.62
N PHE A 59 6.71 -4.97 6.96
CA PHE A 59 7.69 -4.01 6.45
C PHE A 59 7.43 -2.60 6.96
N PRO A 60 8.50 -1.85 7.27
CA PRO A 60 8.37 -0.45 7.61
C PRO A 60 7.82 0.34 6.41
N PHE A 61 6.96 1.32 6.68
CA PHE A 61 6.33 2.13 5.64
C PHE A 61 6.25 3.61 6.01
N ARG A 62 6.12 4.46 4.99
CA ARG A 62 5.67 5.86 5.12
C ARG A 62 4.47 6.13 4.24
N LYS A 63 3.59 7.00 4.71
CA LYS A 63 2.54 7.63 3.89
C LYS A 63 3.13 8.86 3.19
N ILE A 64 2.91 8.97 1.89
CA ILE A 64 3.16 10.18 1.11
C ILE A 64 1.81 10.91 1.02
N ALA A 65 1.73 12.13 1.56
CA ALA A 65 0.56 12.98 1.36
C ALA A 65 0.56 13.48 -0.09
N GLU A 66 -0.57 13.32 -0.78
CA GLU A 66 -0.72 13.82 -2.14
C GLU A 66 -0.64 15.36 -2.11
N GLY A 67 0.45 15.90 -2.66
CA GLY A 67 0.80 17.33 -2.59
C GLY A 67 2.29 17.61 -2.43
N GLU A 68 3.07 16.65 -1.94
CA GLU A 68 4.53 16.81 -1.76
C GLU A 68 5.27 16.02 -2.85
N LYS A 69 5.57 16.68 -3.99
CA LYS A 69 6.54 16.15 -4.95
C LYS A 69 7.85 15.87 -4.22
N ALA A 70 8.26 14.60 -4.23
CA ALA A 70 9.55 14.05 -3.80
C ALA A 70 10.11 14.62 -2.47
N PRO A 71 10.13 13.86 -1.37
CA PRO A 71 10.72 14.34 -0.14
C PRO A 71 12.23 14.53 -0.32
N GLY A 72 12.68 15.79 -0.24
CA GLY A 72 14.07 16.13 0.12
C GLY A 72 14.43 15.49 1.48
N PRO A 73 15.73 15.39 1.80
CA PRO A 73 16.23 14.43 2.79
C PRO A 73 15.58 14.63 4.17
N ALA A 74 14.84 13.59 4.57
CA ALA A 74 14.49 13.16 5.92
C ALA A 74 14.35 14.26 7.00
N LYS A 75 13.12 14.74 7.23
CA LYS A 75 12.74 15.26 8.55
C LYS A 75 12.05 14.16 9.35
N ARG A 76 12.79 13.65 10.34
CA ARG A 76 12.33 12.89 11.51
C ARG A 76 10.84 13.12 11.81
N ARG A 77 9.97 12.17 11.44
CA ARG A 77 8.61 12.10 11.98
C ARG A 77 8.30 10.66 12.33
N ARG A 78 8.00 10.47 13.61
CA ARG A 78 7.62 9.21 14.24
C ARG A 78 6.47 8.62 13.43
N HIS A 79 6.55 7.30 13.15
CA HIS A 79 5.54 6.46 12.48
C HIS A 79 4.23 7.20 12.19
N GLY A 80 4.04 7.58 10.92
CA GLY A 80 2.78 8.17 10.46
C GLY A 80 1.60 7.23 10.70
N PRO A 81 0.35 7.72 10.59
CA PRO A 81 -0.83 6.91 10.83
C PRO A 81 -0.79 5.63 9.99
N SER A 82 -1.05 4.49 10.64
CA SER A 82 -1.10 3.18 9.97
C SER A 82 -2.01 3.25 8.74
N PRO A 83 -1.65 2.60 7.62
CA PRO A 83 -2.51 2.57 6.45
C PRO A 83 -3.89 2.06 6.87
N PRO A 84 -4.97 2.69 6.38
CA PRO A 84 -6.31 2.21 6.67
C PRO A 84 -6.35 0.73 6.31
N SER A 85 -6.84 -0.11 7.23
CA SER A 85 -6.96 -1.51 6.91
C SER A 85 -7.96 -1.63 5.78
N LEU A 86 -7.76 -2.60 4.89
CA LEU A 86 -8.67 -2.78 3.76
C LEU A 86 -10.14 -2.95 4.22
N LYS A 87 -10.33 -3.57 5.40
CA LYS A 87 -11.61 -3.66 6.12
C LYS A 87 -12.25 -2.32 6.46
N ASP A 88 -11.47 -1.27 6.74
CA ASP A 88 -12.00 0.07 7.05
C ASP A 88 -12.58 0.77 5.81
N ARG A 89 -12.19 0.35 4.59
CA ARG A 89 -12.71 0.90 3.33
C ARG A 89 -13.81 0.03 2.70
N LEU A 90 -13.94 -1.22 3.15
CA LEU A 90 -14.98 -2.16 2.71
C LEU A 90 -16.19 -2.18 3.66
N GLY A 91 -16.47 -1.05 4.33
CA GLY A 91 -17.62 -0.83 5.21
C GLY A 91 -18.75 -0.01 4.58
N ALA A 92 -18.70 0.25 3.27
CA ALA A 92 -19.79 0.92 2.55
C ALA A 92 -20.08 0.14 1.26
N SER A 93 -21.35 -0.22 1.07
CA SER A 93 -21.91 -1.04 -0.02
C SER A 93 -21.80 -2.55 0.14
N LEU A 94 -22.43 -3.06 1.20
CA LEU A 94 -23.40 -4.15 1.03
C LEU A 94 -24.73 -3.66 1.64
N ALA A 95 -25.41 -2.78 0.91
CA ALA A 95 -26.86 -2.66 1.06
C ALA A 95 -27.45 -3.83 0.28
N GLU A 96 -28.43 -4.46 0.92
CA GLU A 96 -29.18 -5.65 0.52
C GLU A 96 -29.65 -5.61 -0.94
N ASP A 97 -29.36 -6.68 -1.70
CA ASP A 97 -30.13 -7.06 -2.88
C ASP A 97 -31.05 -8.21 -2.43
N ASP A 98 -32.33 -7.87 -2.16
CA ASP A 98 -33.50 -8.77 -2.20
C ASP A 98 -34.51 -8.20 -3.20
#